data_AF-X1P6V3-F1
#
_entry.id   AF-X1P6V3-F1
#
_cell.length_a   1.000
_cell.length_b   1.000
_cell.length_c   1.000
_cell.angle_alpha   90.00
_cell.angle_beta   90.00
_cell.angle_gamma   90.00
#
_symmetry.space_group_name_H-M   'P 1'
#
loop_
_entity.id
_entity.type
_entity.pdbx_description
1 polymer ?
#
loop_
_entity_poly.entity_id
_entity_poly.type
_entity_poly.pdbx_seq_one_letter_code
_entity_poly.pdbx_strand_id
1 'polypeptide(L)' 'MTENAKRAIVWLVFAAGVILLIAGATTDAYATMTGVIIFLCFLAVSIALRILWGLKKGKS' A
#
# COMPACT_ATOMS: atom_id res chain seq x y z
N MET A 1 -11.74 -7.26 -15.03
CA MET A 1 -11.59 -5.99 -14.27
C MET A 1 -11.17 -4.88 -15.22
N THR A 2 -11.82 -3.72 -15.15
CA THR A 2 -11.44 -2.52 -15.90
C THR A 2 -10.10 -1.96 -15.39
N GLU A 3 -9.31 -1.29 -16.24
CA GLU A 3 -8.03 -0.69 -15.83
C GLU A 3 -8.18 0.28 -14.65
N ASN A 4 -9.28 1.04 -14.64
CA ASN A 4 -9.61 1.97 -13.56
C ASN A 4 -9.81 1.25 -12.22
N ALA A 5 -10.47 0.08 -12.22
CA ALA A 5 -10.65 -0.72 -11.02
C ALA A 5 -9.30 -1.26 -10.50
N LYS A 6 -8.43 -1.77 -11.39
CA LYS A 6 -7.09 -2.24 -11.01
C LYS A 6 -6.26 -1.11 -10.38
N ARG A 7 -6.31 0.09 -10.97
CA ARG A 7 -5.60 1.27 -10.45
C ARG A 7 -6.15 1.70 -9.08
N ALA A 8 -7.46 1.73 -8.92
CA ALA A 8 -8.11 2.04 -7.64
C ALA A 8 -7.72 1.04 -6.55
N ILE A 9 -7.68 -0.26 -6.86
CA ILE A 9 -7.26 -1.30 -5.92
C ILE A 9 -5.81 -1.09 -5.47
N VAL A 10 -4.87 -0.82 -6.38
CA VAL A 10 -3.47 -0.54 -5.99
C VAL A 10 -3.37 0.66 -5.05
N TRP A 11 -4.12 1.74 -5.34
CA TRP A 11 -4.14 2.92 -4.49
C TRP A 11 -4.79 2.66 -3.13
N LEU A 12 -5.84 1.85 -3.07
CA LEU A 12 -6.49 1.45 -1.82
C LEU A 12 -5.57 0.59 -0.95
N VAL A 13 -4.86 -0.38 -1.54
CA VAL A 13 -3.90 -1.23 -0.81
C VAL A 13 -2.76 -0.38 -0.25
N PHE A 14 -2.27 0.58 -1.02
CA PHE A 14 -1.25 1.52 -0.55
C PHE A 14 -1.78 2.40 0.61
N ALA A 15 -2.98 2.96 0.47
CA ALA A 15 -3.61 3.80 1.50
C ALA A 15 -3.86 3.01 2.80
N ALA A 16 -4.29 1.76 2.71
CA ALA A 16 -4.46 0.88 3.88
C ALA A 16 -3.13 0.66 4.62
N GLY A 17 -2.03 0.44 3.88
CA GLY A 17 -0.69 0.34 4.46
C GLY A 17 -0.27 1.60 5.22
N VAL A 18 -0.55 2.79 4.66
CA VAL A 18 -0.24 4.09 5.31
C VAL A 18 -1.06 4.28 6.58
N ILE A 19 -2.34 3.95 6.58
CA ILE A 19 -3.19 4.09 7.77
C ILE A 19 -2.69 3.17 8.90
N LEU A 20 -2.30 1.94 8.57
CA LEU A 20 -1.72 1.00 9.55
C LEU A 20 -0.37 1.47 10.08
N LEU A 21 0.45 2.12 9.24
CA LEU A 21 1.70 2.76 9.68
C LEU A 21 1.43 3.85 10.71
N ILE A 22 0.50 4.76 10.39
CA ILE A 22 0.14 5.88 11.26
C ILE A 22 -0.47 5.34 12.56
N ALA A 23 -1.42 4.42 12.48
CA ALA A 23 -2.03 3.79 13.65
C ALA A 23 -0.98 3.11 14.54
N GLY A 24 -0.07 2.33 13.95
CA GLY A 24 1.03 1.67 14.66
C GLY A 24 2.10 2.63 15.18
N ALA A 25 2.23 3.83 14.62
CA ALA A 25 3.11 4.88 15.15
C ALA A 25 2.44 5.69 16.27
N THR A 26 1.11 5.82 16.26
CA THR A 26 0.34 6.57 17.27
C THR A 26 -0.07 5.75 18.49
N THR A 27 -0.02 4.42 18.39
CA THR A 27 -0.41 3.54 19.49
C THR A 27 0.81 2.88 20.11
N ASP A 28 1.01 3.06 21.43
CA ASP A 28 2.04 2.35 22.23
C ASP A 28 1.89 0.82 22.23
N ALA A 29 0.83 0.29 21.61
CA ALA A 29 0.56 -1.14 21.50
C ALA A 29 1.57 -1.87 20.60
N TYR A 30 2.25 -1.18 19.70
CA TYR A 30 3.24 -1.77 18.80
C TYR A 30 4.52 -0.94 18.79
N ALA A 31 5.67 -1.62 18.93
CA ALA A 31 6.95 -0.98 18.68
C ALA A 31 6.91 -0.38 17.27
N THR A 32 7.35 0.88 17.12
CA THR A 32 7.29 1.64 15.86
C THR A 32 7.89 0.86 14.67
N MET A 33 8.85 -0.02 14.94
CA MET A 33 9.40 -0.98 13.97
C MET A 33 8.34 -1.90 13.33
N THR A 34 7.39 -2.42 14.10
CA THR A 34 6.34 -3.32 13.59
C THR A 34 5.42 -2.60 12.59
N GLY A 35 5.04 -1.34 12.88
CA GLY A 35 4.26 -0.52 11.96
C GLY A 35 5.00 -0.26 10.64
N VAL A 36 6.31 0.00 10.71
CA VAL A 36 7.17 0.20 9.54
C VAL A 36 7.30 -1.09 8.70
N ILE A 37 7.46 -2.25 9.33
CA ILE A 37 7.54 -3.54 8.62
C ILE A 37 6.23 -3.84 7.89
N ILE A 38 5.08 -3.63 8.55
CA ILE A 38 3.76 -3.80 7.93
C ILE A 38 3.61 -2.86 6.73
N PHE A 39 3.99 -1.60 6.87
CA PHE A 39 3.97 -0.64 5.77
C PHE A 39 4.82 -1.08 4.58
N LEU A 40 6.06 -1.51 4.82
CA LEU A 40 6.95 -2.01 3.76
C LEU A 40 6.37 -3.23 3.04
N CYS A 41 5.70 -4.14 3.77
CA CYS A 41 4.96 -5.25 3.17
C CYS A 41 3.83 -4.77 2.26
N PHE A 42 2.98 -3.86 2.73
CA PHE A 42 1.87 -3.31 1.92
C PHE A 42 2.37 -2.50 0.72
N LEU A 43 3.48 -1.78 0.87
CA LEU A 43 4.17 -1.10 -0.22
C LEU A 43 4.66 -2.09 -1.28
N ALA A 44 5.35 -3.16 -0.86
CA ALA A 44 5.86 -4.18 -1.76
C ALA A 44 4.71 -4.89 -2.51
N VAL A 45 3.61 -5.22 -1.83
CA VAL A 45 2.40 -5.80 -2.45
C VAL A 45 1.78 -4.84 -3.45
N SER A 46 1.70 -3.54 -3.12
CA SER A 46 1.17 -2.51 -4.03
C SER A 46 2.02 -2.38 -5.30
N ILE A 47 3.35 -2.45 -5.17
CA ILE A 47 4.29 -2.42 -6.29
C ILE A 47 4.16 -3.70 -7.13
N ALA A 48 4.11 -4.87 -6.49
CA ALA A 48 3.93 -6.15 -7.16
C ALA A 48 2.62 -6.20 -7.95
N LEU A 49 1.51 -5.73 -7.39
CA LEU A 49 0.22 -5.62 -8.09
C LEU A 49 0.31 -4.67 -9.28
N ARG A 50 1.04 -3.56 -9.17
CA ARG A 50 1.27 -2.62 -10.28
C ARG A 50 2.05 -3.26 -11.42
N ILE A 51 3.09 -4.03 -11.11
CA ILE A 51 3.93 -4.74 -12.08
C ILE A 51 3.13 -5.88 -12.73
N LEU A 52 2.46 -6.71 -11.93
CA LEU A 52 1.68 -7.86 -12.40
C LEU A 52 0.53 -7.45 -13.32
N TRP A 53 -0.08 -6.29 -13.05
CA TRP A 53 -1.13 -5.74 -13.90
C TRP A 53 -0.64 -4.84 -15.03
N GLY A 54 0.67 -4.66 -15.18
CA GLY A 54 1.24 -3.83 -16.25
C GLY A 54 0.74 -2.38 -16.22
N LEU A 55 0.32 -1.89 -15.06
CA LEU A 55 -0.22 -0.54 -14.88
C LEU A 55 0.92 0.46 -15.02
N LYS A 56 1.29 0.77 -16.27
CA LYS A 56 2.25 1.82 -16.61
C LYS A 56 1.71 3.12 -16.01
N LYS A 57 2.56 3.85 -15.28
CA LYS A 57 2.22 5.17 -14.71
C LYS A 57 1.53 5.97 -15.82
N GLY A 58 0.22 6.12 -15.72
CA GLY A 58 -0.54 7.01 -16.57
C GLY A 58 0.12 8.37 -16.39
N LYS A 59 0.80 8.85 -17.44
CA LYS A 59 1.14 10.25 -17.57
C LYS A 59 -0.20 10.98 -17.59
N SER A 60 -0.54 11.62 -16.49
CA SER A 60 -1.52 12.68 -16.45
C SER A 60 -0.86 13.88 -15.80
#